data_AF-A0A2A3D6V4-F1
#
_entry.id   AF-A0A2A3D6V4-F1
#
_cell.length_a   1.000
_cell.length_b   1.000
_cell.length_c   1.000
_cell.angle_alpha   90.00
_cell.angle_beta   90.00
_cell.angle_gamma   90.00
#
_symmetry.space_group_name_H-M   'P 1'
#
loop_
_entity.id
_entity.type
_entity.pdbx_description
1 polymer ?
#
loop_
_entity_poly.entity_id
_entity_poly.type
_entity_poly.pdbx_seq_one_letter_code
_entity_poly.pdbx_strand_id
1 'polypeptide(L)' 'MTTDQFERVLGALLDADPGPMSIAAGIAALRAIGFEETDGDLQSLVGTFAAERGRAIRFDLRS' A
#
# COMPACT_ATOMS: atom_id res chain seq x y z
N MET A 1 15.32 -1.79 -5.03
CA MET A 1 14.78 -1.21 -3.78
C MET A 1 14.69 -2.29 -2.71
N THR A 2 14.81 -1.92 -1.43
CA THR A 2 14.78 -2.87 -0.31
C THR A 2 13.39 -2.94 0.33
N THR A 3 13.05 -4.09 0.90
CA THR A 3 11.84 -4.38 1.70
C THR A 3 11.53 -3.24 2.68
N ASP A 4 12.56 -2.68 3.33
CA ASP A 4 12.43 -1.60 4.32
C ASP A 4 11.83 -0.29 3.79
N GLN A 5 11.87 -0.03 2.49
CA GLN A 5 11.35 1.22 1.91
C GLN A 5 9.83 1.19 1.74
N PHE A 6 9.28 0.08 1.23
CA PHE A 6 7.83 -0.01 1.06
C PHE A 6 7.15 -0.08 2.43
N GLU A 7 7.73 -0.81 3.39
CA GLU A 7 7.16 -0.91 4.73
C GLU A 7 7.07 0.45 5.43
N ARG A 8 8.10 1.29 5.26
CA ARG A 8 8.11 2.66 5.77
C ARG A 8 7.05 3.53 5.12
N VAL A 9 6.91 3.48 3.81
CA VAL A 9 5.95 4.36 3.10
C VAL A 9 4.50 3.95 3.39
N LEU A 10 4.21 2.65 3.40
CA LEU A 10 2.87 2.15 3.71
C LEU A 10 2.57 2.28 5.21
N GLY A 11 3.59 2.18 6.07
CA GLY A 11 3.47 2.46 7.50
C GLY A 11 3.08 3.91 7.77
N ALA A 12 3.78 4.85 7.13
CA ALA A 12 3.44 6.28 7.23
C ALA A 12 2.02 6.59 6.73
N LEU A 13 1.53 5.86 5.72
CA LEU A 13 0.15 6.00 5.25
C LEU A 13 -0.86 5.58 6.33
N LEU A 14 -0.62 4.46 7.02
CA LEU A 14 -1.46 4.00 8.13
C LEU A 14 -1.36 4.90 9.37
N ASP A 15 -0.20 5.51 9.63
CA ASP A 15 -0.05 6.47 10.73
C ASP A 15 -0.86 7.75 10.47
N ALA A 16 -0.98 8.15 9.19
CA ALA A 16 -1.79 9.28 8.77
C ALA A 16 -3.30 8.97 8.75
N ASP A 17 -3.68 7.75 8.39
CA ASP A 17 -5.06 7.24 8.43
C ASP A 17 -5.10 5.80 9.01
N PRO A 18 -5.40 5.64 10.32
CA PRO A 18 -5.38 4.35 10.99
C PRO A 18 -6.56 3.43 10.63
N GLY A 19 -7.32 3.75 9.58
CA GLY A 19 -8.45 2.98 9.05
C GLY A 19 -8.05 1.81 8.13
N PRO A 20 -8.98 1.37 7.27
CA PRO A 20 -8.72 0.38 6.23
C PRO A 20 -7.66 0.87 5.22
N MET A 21 -6.77 -0.03 4.80
CA MET A 21 -5.75 0.26 3.81
C MET A 21 -6.37 0.44 2.42
N SER A 22 -6.27 1.63 1.85
CA SER A 22 -6.65 1.89 0.45
C SER A 22 -5.61 1.30 -0.51
N ILE A 23 -6.05 0.46 -1.45
CA ILE A 23 -5.17 -0.06 -2.51
C ILE A 23 -4.64 1.09 -3.38
N ALA A 24 -5.51 2.03 -3.77
CA ALA A 24 -5.12 3.12 -4.64
C ALA A 24 -4.08 4.05 -3.97
N ALA A 25 -4.28 4.38 -2.69
CA ALA A 25 -3.34 5.21 -1.94
C ALA A 25 -2.02 4.48 -1.69
N GLY A 26 -2.06 3.17 -1.39
CA GLY A 26 -0.86 2.34 -1.26
C GLY A 26 -0.05 2.30 -2.56
N ILE A 27 -0.68 2.02 -3.69
CA ILE A 27 -0.02 2.03 -5.01
C ILE A 27 0.58 3.40 -5.30
N ALA A 28 -0.17 4.49 -5.08
CA ALA A 28 0.31 5.84 -5.31
C ALA A 28 1.55 6.18 -4.46
N ALA A 29 1.55 5.78 -3.18
CA ALA A 29 2.69 5.97 -2.29
C ALA A 29 3.94 5.20 -2.75
N LEU A 30 3.76 3.98 -3.26
CA LEU A 30 4.85 3.17 -3.81
C LEU A 30 5.40 3.77 -5.12
N ARG A 31 4.53 4.23 -6.02
CA ARG A 31 4.95 4.95 -7.24
C ARG A 31 5.76 6.20 -6.91
N ALA A 32 5.35 6.95 -5.89
CA ALA A 32 6.02 8.18 -5.47
C ALA A 32 7.47 7.96 -5.01
N ILE A 33 7.82 6.75 -4.57
CA ILE A 33 9.19 6.38 -4.18
C ILE A 33 9.91 5.52 -5.23
N GLY A 34 9.33 5.37 -6.43
CA GLY A 34 9.99 4.77 -7.60
C GLY A 34 9.68 3.29 -7.86
N PHE A 35 8.61 2.72 -7.30
CA PHE A 35 8.17 1.37 -7.68
C PHE A 35 7.59 1.39 -9.11
N GLU A 36 8.13 0.54 -9.98
CA GLU A 36 7.80 0.48 -11.42
C GLU A 36 7.01 -0.79 -11.80
N GLU A 37 6.78 -1.69 -10.85
CA GLU A 37 6.05 -2.95 -10.99
C GLU A 37 4.61 -2.74 -11.48
N THR A 38 3.95 -3.81 -11.91
CA THR A 38 2.58 -3.69 -12.41
C THR A 38 1.61 -3.32 -11.29
N ASP A 39 0.48 -2.71 -11.62
CA ASP A 39 -0.54 -2.38 -10.62
C ASP A 39 -1.02 -3.62 -9.85
N GLY A 40 -1.03 -4.80 -10.49
CA GLY A 40 -1.36 -6.08 -9.84
C GLY A 40 -0.30 -6.53 -8.82
N ASP A 41 0.98 -6.34 -9.13
CA ASP A 41 2.07 -6.64 -8.20
C ASP A 41 2.04 -5.68 -7.02
N LEU A 42 1.85 -4.38 -7.27
CA LEU A 42 1.76 -3.36 -6.23
C LEU A 42 0.52 -3.55 -5.36
N GLN A 43 -0.63 -3.93 -5.95
CA GLN A 43 -1.82 -4.30 -5.20
C GLN A 43 -1.56 -5.50 -4.29
N SER A 44 -0.83 -6.51 -4.78
CA SER A 44 -0.48 -7.70 -3.99
C SER A 44 0.45 -7.34 -2.83
N LEU A 45 1.42 -6.44 -3.05
CA LEU A 45 2.32 -5.92 -2.02
C LEU A 45 1.55 -5.17 -0.93
N VAL A 46 0.69 -4.23 -1.33
CA VAL A 46 -0.15 -3.44 -0.40
C VAL A 46 -1.09 -4.35 0.38
N GLY A 47 -1.70 -5.34 -0.27
CA GLY A 47 -2.60 -6.29 0.37
C GLY A 47 -1.89 -7.16 1.40
N THR A 48 -0.68 -7.63 1.09
CA THR A 48 0.15 -8.43 2.01
C THR A 48 0.52 -7.61 3.23
N PHE A 49 1.00 -6.38 3.02
CA PHE A 49 1.33 -5.44 4.09
C PHE A 49 0.14 -5.16 5.03
N ALA A 50 -1.05 -4.97 4.47
CA ALA A 50 -2.27 -4.77 5.24
C ALA A 50 -2.64 -6.01 6.07
N ALA A 51 -2.56 -7.20 5.47
CA ALA A 51 -2.86 -8.47 6.15
C ALA A 51 -1.91 -8.73 7.33
N GLU A 52 -0.60 -8.49 7.15
CA GLU A 52 0.41 -8.65 8.20
C GLU A 52 0.16 -7.72 9.41
N ARG A 53 -0.44 -6.55 9.18
CA ARG A 53 -0.81 -5.58 10.23
C ARG A 53 -2.24 -5.75 10.75
N GLY A 54 -2.96 -6.78 10.32
CA GLY A 54 -4.35 -7.02 10.71
C GLY A 54 -5.30 -5.91 10.25
N ARG A 55 -5.00 -5.25 9.13
CA ARG A 55 -5.79 -4.15 8.58
C ARG A 55 -6.70 -4.61 7.46
N ALA A 56 -7.95 -4.16 7.50
CA ALA A 56 -8.90 -4.36 6.42
C ALA A 56 -8.42 -3.64 5.15
N ILE A 57 -8.68 -4.21 3.98
CA ILE A 57 -8.41 -3.56 2.68
C ILE A 57 -9.66 -2.84 2.22
N ARG A 58 -9.49 -1.59 1.80
CA ARG A 58 -10.50 -0.82 1.06
C ARG A 58 -10.21 -0.92 -0.42
N PHE A 59 -11.09 -1.60 -1.14
CA PHE A 59 -11.10 -1.59 -2.59
C PHE A 59 -11.75 -0.30 -3.07
N ASP A 60 -10.94 0.63 -3.54
CA ASP A 60 -11.44 1.84 -4.17
C ASP A 60 -11.98 1.46 -5.55
N LEU A 61 -13.28 1.19 -5.63
CA LEU A 61 -13.98 0.98 -6.89
C LEU A 61 -13.84 2.28 -7.70
N ARG A 62 -13.09 2.25 -8.80
CA ARG A 62 -13.14 3.30 -9.82
C ARG A 62 -14.55 3.32 -10.40
N SER A 63 -15.35 4.32 -10.03
CA SER A 63 -16.53 4.73 -10.80
C SER A 63 -16.12 5.64 -11.96
#